data_AF-A0A8T2IDJ1-F1
#
_entry.id   AF-A0A8T2IDJ1-F1
#
_cell.length_a   1.000
_cell.length_b   1.000
_cell.length_c   1.000
_cell.angle_alpha   90.00
_cell.angle_beta   90.00
_cell.angle_gamma   90.00
#
_symmetry.space_group_name_H-M   'P 1'
#
loop_
_entity.id
_entity.type
_entity.pdbx_description
1 polymer ?
#
loop_
_entity_poly.entity_id
_entity_poly.type
_entity_poly.pdbx_seq_one_letter_code
_entity_poly.pdbx_strand_id
1 'polypeptide(L)'
;TNGYIADVDIPNLENLVIYGVLEMKNLTGSNSTTRSALIYKTTVLNATYISIQGGRLIAGYENDPFQGELEIILRGDHLTPEMPLPDGPNQGSKVLGVFGQLDLHGLPQSVYKTKLARTVSAGAQTIT
;
A
#
# COMPACT_ATOMS: atom_id res chain seq x y z
N THR A 1 6.68 8.24 -21.18
CA THR A 1 7.40 7.75 -19.98
C THR A 1 7.14 6.26 -19.89
N ASN A 2 8.17 5.41 -19.88
CA ASN A 2 7.97 3.96 -19.79
C ASN A 2 7.46 3.63 -18.38
N GLY A 3 6.28 3.05 -18.29
CA GLY A 3 5.65 2.68 -17.03
C GLY A 3 4.73 1.48 -17.21
N TYR A 4 4.49 0.78 -16.12
CA TYR A 4 3.60 -0.39 -16.06
C TYR A 4 2.43 -0.10 -15.14
N ILE A 5 1.27 -0.62 -15.51
CA ILE A 5 0.06 -0.57 -14.70
C ILE A 5 -0.16 -1.97 -14.13
N ALA A 6 -0.25 -2.09 -12.81
CA ALA A 6 -0.66 -3.31 -12.14
C ALA A 6 -2.20 -3.38 -12.12
N ASP A 7 -2.76 -4.04 -13.13
CA ASP A 7 -4.22 -4.20 -13.32
C ASP A 7 -4.74 -5.61 -13.00
N VAL A 8 -3.88 -6.45 -12.42
CA VAL A 8 -4.17 -7.79 -11.92
C VAL A 8 -3.55 -7.98 -10.54
N ASP A 9 -3.95 -9.05 -9.84
CA ASP A 9 -3.35 -9.40 -8.57
C ASP A 9 -1.85 -9.67 -8.74
N ILE A 10 -1.04 -8.95 -7.97
CA ILE A 10 0.42 -9.12 -7.96
C ILE A 10 0.72 -10.37 -7.11
N PRO A 11 1.44 -11.37 -7.65
CA PRO A 11 1.83 -12.54 -6.86
C PRO A 11 2.80 -12.14 -5.74
N ASN A 12 3.01 -13.03 -4.79
CA ASN A 12 4.03 -12.82 -3.77
C ASN A 12 5.42 -12.70 -4.39
N LEU A 13 6.08 -11.56 -4.21
CA LEU A 13 7.42 -11.30 -4.76
C LEU A 13 8.49 -11.42 -3.69
N GLU A 14 9.64 -11.99 -3.97
CA GLU A 14 10.77 -11.86 -3.04
C GLU A 14 11.32 -10.44 -3.13
N ASN A 15 11.73 -10.03 -4.33
CA ASN A 15 12.29 -8.73 -4.64
C ASN A 15 11.43 -7.98 -5.66
N LEU A 16 11.01 -6.76 -5.32
CA LEU A 16 10.39 -5.82 -6.25
C LEU A 16 11.28 -4.58 -6.40
N VAL A 17 11.91 -4.41 -7.56
CA VAL A 17 12.74 -3.24 -7.86
C VAL A 17 12.07 -2.40 -8.95
N ILE A 18 11.87 -1.11 -8.68
CA ILE A 18 11.13 -0.18 -9.54
C ILE A 18 12.08 0.90 -10.05
N TYR A 19 12.49 0.78 -11.32
CA TYR A 19 13.33 1.76 -12.02
C TYR A 19 12.53 2.79 -12.83
N GLY A 20 11.30 2.45 -13.23
CA GLY A 20 10.38 3.31 -13.98
C GLY A 20 9.15 3.66 -13.15
N VAL A 21 8.01 3.86 -13.80
CA VAL A 21 6.74 4.07 -13.10
C VAL A 21 6.00 2.74 -12.95
N LEU A 22 5.58 2.39 -11.73
CA LEU A 22 4.61 1.34 -11.44
C LEU A 22 3.36 1.99 -10.86
N GLU A 23 2.23 1.89 -11.54
CA GLU A 23 0.94 2.41 -11.08
C GLU A 23 0.02 1.27 -10.66
N MET A 24 -0.51 1.35 -9.44
CA MET A 24 -1.49 0.42 -8.90
C MET A 24 -2.88 0.82 -9.35
N LYS A 25 -3.58 -0.09 -10.05
CA LYS A 25 -4.95 0.16 -10.50
C LYS A 25 -5.96 -0.29 -9.44
N ASN A 26 -7.08 0.44 -9.33
CA ASN A 26 -8.24 -0.03 -8.58
C ASN A 26 -8.79 -1.32 -9.22
N LEU A 27 -8.72 -2.43 -8.48
CA LEU A 27 -9.26 -3.70 -8.91
C LEU A 27 -10.72 -3.85 -8.42
N THR A 28 -11.58 -4.52 -9.21
CA THR A 28 -13.01 -4.68 -8.89
C THR A 28 -13.37 -6.14 -8.62
N GLY A 29 -14.28 -6.39 -7.68
CA GLY A 29 -14.80 -7.73 -7.39
C GLY A 29 -15.86 -8.20 -8.40
N SER A 30 -15.92 -9.51 -8.64
CA SER A 30 -16.88 -10.15 -9.57
C SER A 30 -18.26 -10.40 -8.91
N ASN A 31 -18.94 -9.34 -8.46
CA ASN A 31 -20.34 -9.45 -7.99
C ASN A 31 -21.29 -8.53 -8.79
N SER A 32 -21.05 -8.40 -10.11
CA SER A 32 -21.86 -7.57 -10.99
C SER A 32 -23.01 -8.36 -11.61
N THR A 33 -23.97 -8.77 -10.78
CA THR A 33 -25.33 -9.03 -11.24
C THR A 33 -26.21 -7.93 -10.68
N THR A 34 -26.70 -7.07 -11.57
CA THR A 34 -27.49 -5.84 -11.33
C THR A 34 -26.64 -4.57 -11.10
N ARG A 35 -27.16 -3.43 -11.58
CA ARG A 35 -26.56 -2.08 -11.71
C ARG A 35 -26.13 -1.44 -10.37
N SER A 36 -25.26 -2.14 -9.64
CA SER A 36 -24.79 -1.80 -8.29
C SER A 36 -23.39 -1.20 -8.36
N ALA A 37 -23.13 -0.24 -7.47
CA ALA A 37 -21.87 0.50 -7.36
C ALA A 37 -20.64 -0.40 -7.50
N LEU A 38 -19.58 0.10 -8.15
CA LEU A 38 -18.30 -0.62 -8.27
C LEU A 38 -17.80 -0.97 -6.86
N ILE A 39 -17.70 -2.28 -6.58
CA ILE A 39 -17.08 -2.78 -5.37
C ILE A 39 -15.59 -2.96 -5.67
N TYR A 40 -14.79 -2.02 -5.20
CA TYR A 40 -13.34 -2.13 -5.27
C TYR A 40 -12.85 -3.19 -4.28
N LYS A 41 -11.92 -4.04 -4.72
CA LYS A 41 -11.30 -5.07 -3.89
C LYS A 41 -10.00 -4.55 -3.27
N THR A 42 -9.57 -5.17 -2.18
CA THR A 42 -8.24 -4.96 -1.62
C THR A 42 -7.17 -5.44 -2.60
N THR A 43 -6.25 -4.55 -2.93
CA THR A 43 -5.08 -4.83 -3.76
C THR A 43 -3.90 -5.07 -2.83
N VAL A 44 -3.26 -6.23 -2.93
CA VAL A 44 -2.17 -6.61 -2.03
C VAL A 44 -0.84 -6.58 -2.79
N LEU A 45 0.08 -5.74 -2.33
CA LEU A 45 1.47 -5.73 -2.77
C LEU A 45 2.32 -6.43 -1.71
N ASN A 46 2.57 -7.72 -1.93
CA ASN A 46 3.22 -8.57 -0.95
C ASN A 46 4.66 -8.90 -1.38
N ALA A 47 5.65 -8.35 -0.69
CA ALA A 47 7.06 -8.58 -1.01
C ALA A 47 7.96 -8.73 0.21
N THR A 48 9.13 -9.37 0.08
CA THR A 48 10.15 -9.32 1.14
C THR A 48 10.87 -7.97 1.10
N TYR A 49 11.27 -7.55 -0.11
CA TYR A 49 11.94 -6.28 -0.35
C TYR A 49 11.27 -5.51 -1.47
N ILE A 50 10.99 -4.23 -1.24
CA ILE A 50 10.53 -3.28 -2.26
C ILE A 50 11.56 -2.16 -2.32
N SER A 51 12.13 -1.90 -3.50
CA SER A 51 13.13 -0.87 -3.73
C SER A 51 12.77 -0.03 -4.93
N ILE A 52 12.43 1.24 -4.71
CA ILE A 52 12.21 2.21 -5.79
C ILE A 52 13.55 2.89 -6.04
N GLN A 53 14.16 2.67 -7.21
CA GLN A 53 15.49 3.18 -7.56
C GLN A 53 15.38 4.09 -8.79
N GLY A 54 15.31 5.40 -8.57
CA GLY A 54 15.08 6.39 -9.62
C GLY A 54 13.67 6.36 -10.24
N GLY A 55 12.84 5.38 -9.86
CA GLY A 55 11.47 5.20 -10.33
C GLY A 55 10.41 5.84 -9.43
N ARG A 56 9.16 5.40 -9.65
CA ARG A 56 7.97 5.91 -8.96
C ARG A 56 6.93 4.80 -8.76
N LEU A 57 6.46 4.63 -7.54
CA LEU A 57 5.27 3.81 -7.24
C LEU A 57 4.08 4.73 -6.98
N ILE A 58 2.97 4.52 -7.69
CA ILE A 58 1.76 5.34 -7.61
C ILE A 58 0.58 4.47 -7.20
N ALA A 59 -0.21 4.94 -6.24
CA ALA A 59 -1.55 4.46 -5.96
C ALA A 59 -2.48 5.65 -5.74
N GLY A 60 -3.28 5.95 -6.76
CA GLY A 60 -4.13 7.15 -6.79
C GLY A 60 -3.35 8.45 -7.01
N TYR A 61 -4.09 9.51 -7.29
CA TYR A 61 -3.63 10.87 -7.52
C TYR A 61 -4.41 11.85 -6.64
N GLU A 62 -3.89 13.06 -6.45
CA GLU A 62 -4.53 14.11 -5.65
C GLU A 62 -5.99 14.39 -6.07
N ASN A 63 -6.24 14.45 -7.39
CA ASN A 63 -7.58 14.70 -7.95
C ASN A 63 -8.33 13.41 -8.32
N ASP A 64 -7.70 12.24 -8.18
CA ASP A 64 -8.29 10.93 -8.48
C ASP A 64 -7.75 9.88 -7.50
N PRO A 65 -8.24 9.88 -6.24
CA PRO A 65 -7.69 9.02 -5.20
C PRO A 65 -7.97 7.54 -5.47
N PHE A 66 -7.10 6.68 -4.95
CA PHE A 66 -7.30 5.24 -4.90
C PHE A 66 -8.59 4.94 -4.12
N GLN A 67 -9.50 4.20 -4.75
CA GLN A 67 -10.86 3.98 -4.29
C GLN A 67 -11.01 2.70 -3.47
N GLY A 68 -10.18 1.69 -3.77
CA GLY A 68 -10.08 0.46 -3.00
C GLY A 68 -9.13 0.59 -1.82
N GLU A 69 -8.77 -0.56 -1.25
CA GLU A 69 -7.73 -0.67 -0.22
C GLU A 69 -6.44 -1.15 -0.88
N LEU A 70 -5.31 -0.55 -0.51
CA LEU A 70 -3.97 -1.00 -0.90
C LEU A 70 -3.23 -1.47 0.35
N GLU A 71 -2.92 -2.76 0.41
CA GLU A 71 -2.09 -3.34 1.47
C GLU A 71 -0.67 -3.57 0.95
N ILE A 72 0.31 -2.90 1.56
CA ILE A 72 1.74 -3.18 1.31
C ILE A 72 2.25 -4.07 2.43
N ILE A 73 2.50 -5.34 2.12
CA ILE A 73 2.94 -6.35 3.09
C ILE A 73 4.43 -6.62 2.86
N LEU A 74 5.25 -6.26 3.86
CA LEU A 74 6.68 -6.57 3.89
C LEU A 74 6.93 -7.86 4.68
N ARG A 75 7.35 -8.92 3.99
CA ARG A 75 7.66 -10.24 4.56
C ARG A 75 9.10 -10.32 5.04
N GLY A 76 9.36 -11.27 5.93
CA GLY A 76 10.69 -11.58 6.48
C GLY A 76 10.66 -11.77 7.99
N ASP A 77 11.83 -11.77 8.61
CA ASP A 77 12.08 -11.82 10.06
C ASP A 77 13.52 -11.39 10.37
N HIS A 78 14.03 -11.76 11.55
CA HIS A 78 15.40 -11.44 12.00
C HIS A 78 16.48 -12.33 11.34
N LEU A 79 16.09 -13.41 10.67
CA LEU A 79 16.99 -14.30 9.91
C LEU A 79 17.00 -13.96 8.42
N THR A 80 16.02 -13.19 7.96
CA THR A 80 15.94 -12.73 6.58
C THR A 80 17.18 -11.87 6.27
N PRO A 81 17.93 -12.15 5.19
CA PRO A 81 19.11 -11.37 4.84
C PRO A 81 18.78 -9.90 4.60
N GLU A 82 19.76 -9.03 4.79
CA GLU A 82 19.67 -7.66 4.30
C GLU A 82 19.68 -7.65 2.76
N MET A 83 18.98 -6.70 2.14
CA MET A 83 19.02 -6.53 0.69
C MET A 83 20.22 -5.65 0.31
N PRO A 84 21.20 -6.18 -0.45
CA PRO A 84 22.36 -5.40 -0.86
C PRO A 84 21.94 -4.31 -1.86
N LEU A 85 22.55 -3.13 -1.72
CA LEU A 85 22.50 -2.09 -2.76
C LEU A 85 23.81 -2.11 -3.55
N PRO A 86 23.78 -1.81 -4.87
CA PRO A 86 25.00 -1.77 -5.69
C PRO A 86 25.99 -0.71 -5.20
N ASP A 87 25.47 0.45 -4.77
CA ASP A 87 26.26 1.57 -4.26
C ASP A 87 25.63 2.14 -2.99
N GLY A 88 25.94 1.57 -1.82
CA GLY A 88 25.45 2.08 -0.54
C GLY A 88 25.40 1.02 0.57
N PRO A 89 25.02 1.42 1.80
CA PRO A 89 24.74 0.46 2.85
C PRO A 89 23.55 -0.43 2.45
N ASN A 90 23.59 -1.69 2.85
CA ASN A 90 22.48 -2.62 2.62
C ASN A 90 21.18 -2.07 3.20
N GLN A 91 20.06 -2.46 2.59
CA GLN A 91 18.74 -2.23 3.14
C GLN A 91 18.37 -3.36 4.12
N GLY A 92 17.58 -3.04 5.13
CA GLY A 92 17.21 -4.01 6.18
C GLY A 92 16.44 -5.23 5.66
N SER A 93 16.27 -6.21 6.55
CA SER A 93 15.66 -7.51 6.26
C SER A 93 14.14 -7.49 5.95
N LYS A 94 13.51 -6.32 6.10
CA LYS A 94 12.14 -6.00 5.70
C LYS A 94 12.10 -4.53 5.30
N VAL A 95 11.94 -4.24 4.02
CA VAL A 95 12.15 -2.86 3.57
C VAL A 95 11.27 -2.43 2.41
N LEU A 96 10.74 -1.22 2.54
CA LEU A 96 10.28 -0.39 1.44
C LEU A 96 11.27 0.78 1.30
N GLY A 97 12.26 0.60 0.44
CA GLY A 97 13.26 1.59 0.09
C GLY A 97 12.73 2.54 -0.96
N VAL A 98 12.75 3.84 -0.70
CA VAL A 98 12.30 4.86 -1.65
C VAL A 98 13.47 5.77 -2.03
N PHE A 99 14.20 5.40 -3.07
CA PHE A 99 15.24 6.22 -3.73
C PHE A 99 14.68 6.83 -5.02
N GLY A 100 13.51 7.44 -4.93
CA GLY A 100 12.70 7.92 -6.04
C GLY A 100 11.43 8.55 -5.49
N GLN A 101 10.27 8.15 -6.01
CA GLN A 101 8.98 8.68 -5.59
C GLN A 101 8.02 7.57 -5.14
N LEU A 102 7.25 7.86 -4.09
CA LEU A 102 6.16 7.02 -3.60
C LEU A 102 4.95 7.93 -3.37
N ASP A 103 3.92 7.76 -4.20
CA ASP A 103 2.71 8.58 -4.15
C ASP A 103 1.50 7.70 -3.83
N LEU A 104 0.93 7.91 -2.64
CA LEU A 104 -0.18 7.15 -2.11
C LEU A 104 -1.32 8.12 -1.77
N HIS A 105 -2.25 8.31 -2.70
CA HIS A 105 -3.42 9.16 -2.51
C HIS A 105 -4.66 8.28 -2.34
N GLY A 106 -5.09 8.07 -1.11
CA GLY A 106 -6.34 7.36 -0.80
C GLY A 106 -7.52 8.32 -0.59
N LEU A 107 -8.72 7.77 -0.48
CA LEU A 107 -9.89 8.54 -0.04
C LEU A 107 -9.64 9.15 1.35
N PRO A 108 -10.06 10.41 1.60
CA PRO A 108 -9.93 11.02 2.91
C PRO A 108 -10.71 10.22 3.96
N GLN A 109 -10.05 9.83 5.05
CA GLN A 109 -10.71 9.11 6.13
C GLN A 109 -11.54 10.09 6.97
N SER A 110 -12.84 9.85 7.16
CA SER A 110 -13.72 10.76 7.91
C SER A 110 -13.37 10.89 9.40
N VAL A 111 -12.56 9.99 9.97
CA VAL A 111 -12.18 10.00 11.39
C VAL A 111 -10.70 9.72 11.55
N TYR A 112 -9.92 10.76 11.81
CA TYR A 112 -8.47 10.66 11.94
C TYR A 112 -8.04 10.26 13.36
N LYS A 113 -8.83 10.64 14.39
CA LYS A 113 -8.61 10.33 15.81
C LYS A 113 -9.94 10.39 16.56
N THR A 114 -10.26 9.38 17.37
CA THR A 114 -11.30 9.48 18.39
C THR A 114 -10.66 9.88 19.71
N LYS A 115 -11.00 11.06 20.23
CA LYS A 115 -10.67 11.45 21.61
C LYS A 115 -11.91 11.26 22.45
N LEU A 116 -11.82 10.49 23.53
CA LEU A 116 -12.90 10.39 24.51
C LEU A 116 -13.22 11.80 25.03
N ALA A 117 -14.46 12.26 24.84
CA ALA A 117 -14.88 13.58 25.31
C ALA A 117 -14.82 13.71 26.85
N ARG A 118 -14.81 12.57 27.56
CA ARG A 118 -14.84 12.46 29.02
C ARG A 118 -14.22 11.13 29.47
N THR A 119 -13.55 11.15 30.62
CA THR A 119 -13.09 9.94 31.33
C THR A 119 -14.30 9.06 31.68
N VAL A 120 -14.25 7.79 31.31
CA VAL A 120 -15.28 6.80 31.62
C VAL A 120 -14.78 5.86 32.73
N SER A 121 -15.66 5.46 33.64
CA SER A 121 -15.34 4.48 34.69
C SER A 121 -15.10 3.10 34.09
N ALA A 122 -14.21 2.32 34.73
CA ALA A 122 -13.96 0.93 34.34
C ALA A 122 -15.28 0.11 34.36
N GLY A 123 -15.61 -0.54 33.25
CA GLY A 123 -16.82 -1.36 33.10
C GLY A 123 -18.06 -0.62 32.56
N ALA A 124 -17.97 0.68 32.29
CA ALA A 124 -19.06 1.41 31.64
C ALA A 124 -19.18 1.06 30.15
N GLN A 125 -20.42 0.92 29.68
CA GLN A 125 -20.73 0.54 28.29
C GLN A 125 -21.23 1.71 27.43
N THR A 126 -21.46 2.88 28.03
CA THR A 126 -21.97 4.08 27.35
C THR A 126 -21.32 5.35 27.90
N ILE A 127 -21.16 6.36 27.05
CA ILE A 127 -20.70 7.71 27.41
C ILE A 127 -21.90 8.63 27.21
N THR A 128 -22.41 9.24 28.28
CA THR A 128 -23.43 10.30 28.19
C THR A 128 -22.80 11.67 27.96
#